data_AF-A0A2G6INY8-F1
#
_entry.id   AF-A0A2G6INY8-F1
#
_cell.length_a   1.000
_cell.length_b   1.000
_cell.length_c   1.000
_cell.angle_alpha   90.00
_cell.angle_beta   90.00
_cell.angle_gamma   90.00
#
_symmetry.space_group_name_H-M   'P 1'
#
loop_
_entity.id
_entity.type
_entity.pdbx_description
1 polymer ?
#
loop_
_entity_poly.entity_id
_entity_poly.type
_entity_poly.pdbx_seq_one_letter_code
_entity_poly.pdbx_strand_id
1 'polypeptide(L)'
;MKRAAIIGGGVIGGGWAARFALNGWQVRVFDPDPEAERKIGEVLDNARRSLPGLGNVALPPEGAITYHDTLADAVEGADWVQESVPERLDLKQRVYQELMQVVPDTAIIGSSTSGFKPSELQKGLSRPGQVVVTHPFNPVYLLPLIELVGTDANAPDLIDRAKATLKGIGMFPLHVKKEIDAHIADRFLEAVWREALWLVRDGIATTEEIDEAIRMGFGIRWAQMGLFETYRVAGGEAGMRHFMAQFGPALKWPWTRLMDVPDFTDDLVDLIADQSDAQSGAYSIRELERIRDTNLVGMIRALLRENWGAGAVQKAHDQTLEAGAGLITHVDDAEDLGQPLLTGRRAVPLEWLDYNGHMTESRYLEAFADATDRFMMMIGCDADYIANGGSFFTAETHIRHLDEVHAGAVIELRTQVLLGEGKKMHLFHTMMEGDRLLATGEHMLLHVDLTTRRSAPPAAPIAEALGRVAAAHRALPVPDGAGRAIGLR
;
A
#
# COMPACT_ATOMS: atom_id res chain seq x y z
N MET A 1 2.25 22.95 -3.70
CA MET A 1 2.53 21.51 -3.70
C MET A 1 3.58 21.22 -2.65
N LYS A 2 3.48 20.08 -1.96
CA LYS A 2 4.46 19.69 -0.94
C LYS A 2 5.77 19.23 -1.59
N ARG A 3 6.89 19.39 -0.88
CA ARG A 3 8.23 19.05 -1.39
C ARG A 3 8.98 18.11 -0.44
N ALA A 4 9.54 17.04 -1.00
CA ALA A 4 10.44 16.14 -0.31
C ALA A 4 11.85 16.27 -0.89
N ALA A 5 12.86 16.40 -0.03
CA ALA A 5 14.26 16.31 -0.41
C ALA A 5 14.80 14.93 -0.03
N ILE A 6 15.46 14.24 -0.95
CA ILE A 6 16.05 12.91 -0.75
C ILE A 6 17.57 13.06 -0.80
N ILE A 7 18.23 12.73 0.31
CA ILE A 7 19.67 12.86 0.47
C ILE A 7 20.28 11.46 0.44
N GLY A 8 20.84 11.08 -0.71
CA GLY A 8 21.28 9.72 -1.02
C GLY A 8 20.30 9.00 -1.95
N GLY A 9 20.76 8.60 -3.12
CA GLY A 9 20.05 7.97 -4.24
C GLY A 9 20.35 6.49 -4.43
N GLY A 10 20.68 5.77 -3.35
CA GLY A 10 20.73 4.31 -3.35
C GLY A 10 19.34 3.67 -3.38
N VAL A 11 19.26 2.35 -3.12
CA VAL A 11 17.99 1.59 -3.15
C VAL A 11 16.91 2.19 -2.24
N ILE A 12 17.26 2.54 -1.00
CA ILE A 12 16.32 3.13 -0.04
C ILE A 12 15.91 4.56 -0.43
N GLY A 13 16.88 5.37 -0.88
CA GLY A 13 16.64 6.72 -1.37
C GLY A 13 15.72 6.75 -2.60
N GLY A 14 15.97 5.89 -3.59
CA GLY A 14 15.10 5.71 -4.75
C GLY A 14 13.70 5.23 -4.34
N GLY A 15 13.60 4.37 -3.34
CA GLY A 15 12.32 3.94 -2.78
C GLY A 15 11.52 5.08 -2.15
N TRP A 16 12.20 5.99 -1.43
CA TRP A 16 11.57 7.20 -0.91
C TRP A 16 11.19 8.20 -2.00
N ALA A 17 12.06 8.41 -2.98
CA ALA A 17 11.77 9.26 -4.13
C ALA A 17 10.50 8.78 -4.83
N ALA A 18 10.39 7.48 -5.11
CA ALA A 18 9.21 6.87 -5.69
C ALA A 18 7.97 7.02 -4.80
N ARG A 19 8.08 6.76 -3.49
CA ARG A 19 6.96 6.89 -2.55
C ARG A 19 6.37 8.29 -2.54
N PHE A 20 7.21 9.32 -2.44
CA PHE A 20 6.78 10.71 -2.42
C PHE A 20 6.24 11.16 -3.79
N ALA A 21 6.97 10.89 -4.87
CA ALA A 21 6.60 11.32 -6.22
C ALA A 21 5.25 10.73 -6.65
N LEU A 22 5.03 9.43 -6.46
CA LEU A 22 3.78 8.75 -6.80
C LEU A 22 2.60 9.16 -5.91
N ASN A 23 2.85 9.79 -4.76
CA ASN A 23 1.82 10.44 -3.93
C ASN A 23 1.72 11.96 -4.20
N GLY A 24 2.23 12.43 -5.34
CA GLY A 24 2.03 13.80 -5.84
C GLY A 24 2.94 14.86 -5.23
N TRP A 25 3.98 14.47 -4.49
CA TRP A 25 4.97 15.42 -3.96
C TRP A 25 6.03 15.73 -4.99
N GLN A 26 6.50 16.97 -5.02
CA GLN A 26 7.69 17.33 -5.79
C GLN A 26 8.91 16.78 -5.06
N VAL A 27 9.78 16.06 -5.76
CA VAL A 27 10.95 15.41 -5.18
C VAL A 27 12.22 16.08 -5.71
N ARG A 28 13.10 16.44 -4.78
CA ARG A 28 14.44 16.98 -5.07
C ARG A 28 15.46 16.00 -4.53
N VAL A 29 16.39 15.56 -5.37
CA VAL A 29 17.39 14.56 -5.00
C VAL A 29 18.76 15.21 -4.98
N PHE A 30 19.55 14.89 -3.96
CA PHE A 30 20.99 15.12 -3.95
C PHE A 30 21.71 13.80 -3.64
N ASP A 31 22.64 13.43 -4.52
CA ASP A 31 23.60 12.35 -4.30
C ASP A 31 24.90 12.68 -5.05
N PRO A 32 26.09 12.50 -4.45
CA PRO A 32 27.37 12.75 -5.11
C PRO A 32 27.73 11.72 -6.20
N ASP A 33 27.05 10.57 -6.26
CA ASP A 33 27.26 9.52 -7.26
C ASP A 33 26.62 9.92 -8.60
N PRO A 34 27.40 10.04 -9.70
CA PRO A 34 26.84 10.37 -11.02
C PRO A 34 25.84 9.32 -11.53
N GLU A 35 25.84 8.10 -10.99
CA GLU A 35 24.90 7.03 -11.36
C GLU A 35 23.58 7.08 -10.58
N ALA A 36 23.40 8.02 -9.65
CA ALA A 36 22.23 8.09 -8.79
C ALA A 36 20.92 8.22 -9.58
N GLU A 37 20.89 9.03 -10.63
CA GLU A 37 19.70 9.20 -11.48
C GLU A 37 19.29 7.88 -12.14
N ARG A 38 20.26 7.14 -12.73
CA ARG A 38 19.99 5.83 -13.32
C ARG A 38 19.46 4.83 -12.28
N LYS A 39 20.11 4.73 -11.11
CA LYS A 39 19.73 3.81 -10.03
C LYS A 39 18.33 4.12 -9.48
N ILE A 40 18.01 5.39 -9.28
CA ILE A 40 16.68 5.83 -8.86
C ILE A 40 15.65 5.54 -9.95
N GLY A 41 15.99 5.76 -11.22
CA GLY A 41 15.16 5.42 -12.37
C GLY A 41 14.72 3.95 -12.36
N GLU A 42 15.65 3.03 -12.11
CA GLU A 42 15.35 1.58 -12.02
C GLU A 42 14.38 1.25 -10.88
N VAL A 43 14.51 1.92 -9.73
CA VAL A 43 13.58 1.75 -8.59
C VAL A 43 12.21 2.35 -8.92
N LEU A 44 12.17 3.52 -9.56
CA LEU A 44 10.95 4.17 -10.01
C LEU A 44 10.17 3.33 -11.00
N ASP A 45 10.84 2.67 -11.94
CA ASP A 45 10.17 1.81 -12.93
C ASP A 45 9.43 0.65 -12.25
N ASN A 46 10.05 0.01 -11.25
CA ASN A 46 9.40 -1.02 -10.44
C ASN A 46 8.24 -0.45 -9.60
N ALA A 47 8.42 0.75 -9.04
CA ALA A 47 7.39 1.41 -8.23
C ALA A 47 6.17 1.82 -9.08
N ARG A 48 6.38 2.42 -10.25
CA ARG A 48 5.33 2.80 -11.22
C ARG A 48 4.53 1.60 -11.70
N ARG A 49 5.18 0.44 -11.81
CA ARG A 49 4.50 -0.83 -12.15
C ARG A 49 3.61 -1.35 -11.01
N SER A 50 4.01 -1.18 -9.75
CA SER A 50 3.43 -1.92 -8.62
C SER A 50 2.54 -1.09 -7.69
N LEU A 51 2.98 0.12 -7.31
CA LEU A 51 2.29 0.94 -6.32
C LEU A 51 0.92 1.46 -6.79
N PRO A 52 0.72 1.93 -8.04
CA PRO A 52 -0.59 2.43 -8.48
C PRO A 52 -1.72 1.42 -8.35
N GLY A 53 -1.43 0.13 -8.59
CA GLY A 53 -2.39 -0.97 -8.50
C GLY A 53 -2.64 -1.49 -7.09
N LEU A 54 -1.94 -0.97 -6.07
CA LEU A 54 -2.03 -1.46 -4.69
C LEU A 54 -3.40 -1.16 -4.07
N GLY A 55 -3.92 0.05 -4.26
CA GLY A 55 -5.22 0.50 -3.77
C GLY A 55 -6.37 0.28 -4.76
N ASN A 56 -7.57 0.68 -4.35
CA ASN A 56 -8.78 0.72 -5.19
C ASN A 56 -9.12 2.14 -5.67
N VAL A 57 -8.28 3.12 -5.36
CA VAL A 57 -8.42 4.52 -5.78
C VAL A 57 -7.13 4.95 -6.49
N ALA A 58 -7.26 5.71 -7.57
CA ALA A 58 -6.12 6.21 -8.32
C ALA A 58 -5.27 7.15 -7.46
N LEU A 59 -3.95 6.98 -7.57
CA LEU A 59 -2.99 7.92 -7.00
C LEU A 59 -3.10 9.30 -7.67
N PRO A 60 -2.70 10.38 -6.99
CA PRO A 60 -2.60 11.70 -7.61
C PRO A 60 -1.58 11.68 -8.77
N PRO A 61 -1.61 12.70 -9.66
CA PRO A 61 -0.57 12.86 -10.66
C PRO A 61 0.83 12.82 -10.03
N GLU A 62 1.75 12.08 -10.66
CA GLU A 62 3.13 11.94 -10.19
C GLU A 62 3.79 13.32 -10.11
N GLY A 63 4.42 13.62 -8.98
CA GLY A 63 5.19 14.85 -8.81
C GLY A 63 6.54 14.79 -9.52
N ALA A 64 7.07 15.95 -9.92
CA ALA A 64 8.33 15.97 -10.66
C ALA A 64 9.51 15.59 -9.75
N ILE A 65 10.44 14.85 -10.32
CA ILE A 65 11.71 14.48 -9.69
C ILE A 65 12.81 15.30 -10.36
N THR A 66 13.61 16.00 -9.56
CA THR A 66 14.71 16.85 -10.03
C THR A 66 15.97 16.54 -9.24
N TYR A 67 17.12 16.59 -9.91
CA TYR A 67 18.43 16.32 -9.33
C TYR A 67 19.18 17.64 -9.15
N HIS A 68 19.87 17.77 -8.02
CA HIS A 68 20.54 19.01 -7.61
C HIS A 68 21.99 18.70 -7.24
N ASP A 69 22.90 19.64 -7.57
CA ASP A 69 24.34 19.47 -7.37
C ASP A 69 24.79 19.77 -5.92
N THR A 70 23.92 20.39 -5.11
CA THR A 70 24.24 20.75 -3.73
C THR A 70 23.10 20.40 -2.76
N LEU A 71 23.47 20.15 -1.50
CA LEU A 71 22.50 19.95 -0.41
C LEU A 71 21.59 21.16 -0.23
N ALA A 72 22.16 22.38 -0.32
CA ALA A 72 21.42 23.62 -0.16
C ALA A 72 20.29 23.75 -1.18
N ASP A 73 20.59 23.46 -2.45
CA ASP A 73 19.59 23.47 -3.51
C ASP A 73 18.55 22.38 -3.25
N ALA A 74 18.95 21.14 -2.97
CA ALA A 74 17.99 20.04 -2.80
C ALA A 74 16.96 20.27 -1.67
N VAL A 75 17.34 20.93 -0.57
CA VAL A 75 16.44 21.14 0.59
C VAL A 75 15.67 22.46 0.57
N GLU A 76 15.92 23.33 -0.42
CA GLU A 76 15.25 24.62 -0.49
C GLU A 76 13.72 24.42 -0.60
N GLY A 77 13.01 24.97 0.38
CA GLY A 77 11.56 24.90 0.48
C GLY A 77 11.03 23.49 0.74
N ALA A 78 11.84 22.56 1.25
CA ALA A 78 11.43 21.22 1.61
C ALA A 78 10.48 21.22 2.83
N ASP A 79 9.40 20.45 2.74
CA ASP A 79 8.53 20.13 3.88
C ASP A 79 9.07 18.90 4.64
N TRP A 80 9.70 17.99 3.90
CA TRP A 80 10.32 16.76 4.38
C TRP A 80 11.72 16.58 3.79
N VAL A 81 12.69 16.21 4.61
CA VAL A 81 14.03 15.80 4.17
C VAL A 81 14.24 14.37 4.62
N GLN A 82 14.59 13.48 3.70
CA GLN A 82 14.88 12.08 3.98
C GLN A 82 16.35 11.80 3.73
N GLU A 83 17.08 11.49 4.80
CA GLU A 83 18.47 11.05 4.73
C GLU A 83 18.52 9.53 4.54
N SER A 84 19.18 9.11 3.47
CA SER A 84 19.40 7.71 3.06
C SER A 84 20.84 7.48 2.57
N VAL A 85 21.81 8.19 3.17
CA VAL A 85 23.24 7.99 2.92
C VAL A 85 23.74 6.69 3.58
N PRO A 86 24.93 6.18 3.22
CA PRO A 86 25.46 4.93 3.76
C PRO A 86 25.44 4.86 5.30
N GLU A 87 25.30 3.64 5.83
CA GLU A 87 25.16 3.34 7.26
C GLU A 87 26.49 3.54 8.03
N ARG A 88 26.94 4.80 8.09
CA ARG A 88 28.15 5.26 8.75
C ARG A 88 27.84 6.48 9.60
N LEU A 89 27.95 6.35 10.92
CA LEU A 89 27.55 7.39 11.86
C LEU A 89 28.29 8.72 11.62
N ASP A 90 29.60 8.66 11.34
CA ASP A 90 30.43 9.84 11.07
C ASP A 90 30.00 10.59 9.81
N LEU A 91 29.56 9.86 8.77
CA LEU A 91 29.04 10.44 7.55
C LEU A 91 27.68 11.09 7.79
N LYS A 92 26.75 10.36 8.43
CA LYS A 92 25.41 10.87 8.74
C LYS A 92 25.47 12.13 9.59
N GLN A 93 26.27 12.14 10.66
CA GLN A 93 26.46 13.32 11.51
C GLN A 93 26.99 14.54 10.71
N ARG A 94 27.94 14.33 9.79
CA ARG A 94 28.42 15.42 8.92
C ARG A 94 27.32 15.96 8.01
N VAL A 95 26.54 15.07 7.38
CA VAL A 95 25.39 15.46 6.54
C VAL A 95 24.37 16.26 7.36
N TYR A 96 24.04 15.83 8.59
CA TYR A 96 23.13 16.59 9.44
C TYR A 96 23.67 17.96 9.83
N GLN A 97 24.96 18.08 10.13
CA GLN A 97 25.58 19.38 10.44
C GLN A 97 25.50 20.35 9.25
N GLU A 98 25.72 19.84 8.03
CA GLU A 98 25.56 20.63 6.81
C GLU A 98 24.09 21.01 6.57
N LEU A 99 23.17 20.06 6.71
CA LEU A 99 21.73 20.30 6.63
C LEU A 99 21.29 21.39 7.62
N MET A 100 21.79 21.41 8.85
CA MET A 100 21.43 22.44 9.85
C MET A 100 21.74 23.88 9.39
N GLN A 101 22.61 24.08 8.40
CA GLN A 101 22.93 25.40 7.86
C GLN A 101 21.93 25.90 6.80
N VAL A 102 21.22 24.98 6.13
CA VAL A 102 20.47 25.27 4.90
C VAL A 102 19.02 24.78 4.93
N VAL A 103 18.69 23.82 5.80
CA VAL A 103 17.36 23.24 5.89
C VAL A 103 16.37 24.21 6.54
N PRO A 104 15.13 24.32 6.02
CA PRO A 104 14.08 25.10 6.67
C PRO A 104 13.81 24.64 8.12
N ASP A 105 13.64 25.57 9.04
CA ASP A 105 13.32 25.33 10.46
C ASP A 105 12.00 24.57 10.65
N THR A 106 11.12 24.63 9.66
CA THR A 106 9.82 23.96 9.67
C THR A 106 9.87 22.54 9.10
N ALA A 107 10.93 22.17 8.38
CA ALA A 107 11.05 20.86 7.76
C ALA A 107 11.25 19.76 8.81
N ILE A 108 10.73 18.57 8.51
CA ILE A 108 11.00 17.35 9.27
C ILE A 108 12.16 16.63 8.59
N ILE A 109 13.15 16.19 9.36
CA ILE A 109 14.30 15.45 8.85
C ILE A 109 14.19 14.01 9.33
N GLY A 110 13.84 13.10 8.42
CA GLY A 110 13.82 11.67 8.64
C GLY A 110 15.17 11.02 8.33
N SER A 111 15.67 10.14 9.19
CA SER A 111 16.78 9.22 8.87
C SER A 111 16.24 7.85 8.50
N SER A 112 16.76 7.25 7.42
CA SER A 112 16.49 5.85 7.07
C SER A 112 17.39 4.84 7.77
N THR A 113 18.15 5.25 8.80
CA THR A 113 19.06 4.34 9.54
C THR A 113 18.31 3.10 10.06
N SER A 114 18.94 1.94 9.88
CA SER A 114 18.46 0.67 10.42
C SER A 114 19.02 0.42 11.81
N GLY A 115 20.22 0.93 12.13
CA GLY A 115 20.91 0.60 13.37
C GLY A 115 20.98 1.71 14.43
N PHE A 116 21.25 2.96 14.02
CA PHE A 116 21.64 4.02 14.95
C PHE A 116 20.46 4.61 15.73
N LYS A 117 20.73 4.99 16.98
CA LYS A 117 19.75 5.69 17.80
C LYS A 117 19.59 7.14 17.34
N PRO A 118 18.37 7.71 17.38
CA PRO A 118 18.18 9.12 17.07
C PRO A 118 19.06 10.04 17.93
N SER A 119 19.32 9.73 19.20
CA SER A 119 20.21 10.52 20.06
C SER A 119 21.66 10.61 19.55
N GLU A 120 22.14 9.57 18.86
CA GLU A 120 23.47 9.56 18.22
C GLU A 120 23.49 10.47 16.99
N LEU A 121 22.41 10.47 16.20
CA LEU A 121 22.27 11.33 15.02
C LEU A 121 22.11 12.81 15.42
N GLN A 122 21.40 13.07 16.52
CA GLN A 122 21.10 14.41 17.05
C GLN A 122 22.30 15.09 17.72
N LYS A 123 23.36 14.33 18.02
CA LYS A 123 24.48 14.79 18.82
C LYS A 123 25.17 16.02 18.20
N GLY A 124 25.17 17.12 18.95
CA GLY A 124 25.86 18.35 18.58
C GLY A 124 25.15 19.20 17.52
N LEU A 125 23.92 18.86 17.12
CA LEU A 125 23.12 19.69 16.23
C LEU A 125 22.60 20.94 16.96
N SER A 126 22.45 22.04 16.23
CA SER A 126 21.82 23.27 16.74
C SER A 126 20.31 23.10 16.98
N ARG A 127 19.65 22.27 16.17
CA ARG A 127 18.21 21.98 16.23
C ARG A 127 17.95 20.46 16.25
N PRO A 128 18.38 19.74 17.30
CA PRO A 128 18.30 18.28 17.34
C PRO A 128 16.87 17.75 17.22
N GLY A 129 15.89 18.49 17.73
CA GLY A 129 14.47 18.13 17.69
C GLY A 129 13.86 18.03 16.29
N GLN A 130 14.52 18.54 15.23
CA GLN A 130 14.07 18.37 13.84
C GLN A 130 14.39 16.98 13.25
N VAL A 131 15.38 16.29 13.81
CA VAL A 131 15.84 14.98 13.30
C VAL A 131 15.12 13.86 14.05
N VAL A 132 14.48 12.97 13.30
CA VAL A 132 13.78 11.78 13.81
C VAL A 132 14.17 10.59 12.93
N VAL A 133 14.21 9.39 13.49
CA VAL A 133 14.39 8.19 12.67
C VAL A 133 13.05 7.80 12.07
N THR A 134 13.06 7.50 10.78
CA THR A 134 11.93 7.09 9.96
C THR A 134 12.41 5.88 9.16
N HIS A 135 12.58 4.76 9.84
CA HIS A 135 13.17 3.53 9.30
C HIS A 135 12.14 2.76 8.46
N PRO A 136 12.28 2.72 7.12
CA PRO A 136 11.34 2.03 6.24
C PRO A 136 11.76 0.57 6.03
N PHE A 137 10.89 -0.22 5.40
CA PHE A 137 11.21 -1.58 4.96
C PHE A 137 11.25 -1.65 3.43
N ASN A 138 12.24 -2.35 2.89
CA ASN A 138 12.40 -2.50 1.45
C ASN A 138 11.43 -3.57 0.90
N PRO A 139 10.65 -3.30 -0.18
CA PRO A 139 10.58 -2.07 -0.97
C PRO A 139 9.77 -0.94 -0.29
N VAL A 140 10.42 0.22 -0.11
CA VAL A 140 9.88 1.40 0.61
C VAL A 140 8.55 1.89 -0.01
N TYR A 141 8.44 1.80 -1.33
CA TYR A 141 7.24 2.24 -2.06
C TYR A 141 6.03 1.33 -1.83
N LEU A 142 6.18 0.06 -1.43
CA LEU A 142 5.05 -0.86 -1.18
C LEU A 142 4.80 -1.14 0.31
N LEU A 143 5.85 -1.45 1.08
CA LEU A 143 5.67 -1.84 2.47
C LEU A 143 5.23 -0.64 3.30
N PRO A 144 4.11 -0.72 4.05
CA PRO A 144 3.57 0.44 4.73
C PRO A 144 4.28 0.74 6.04
N LEU A 145 4.87 -0.25 6.71
CA LEU A 145 5.46 -0.04 8.03
C LEU A 145 6.61 0.96 7.96
N ILE A 146 6.62 1.89 8.90
CA ILE A 146 7.78 2.73 9.19
C ILE A 146 7.96 2.90 10.69
N GLU A 147 9.14 2.59 11.18
CA GLU A 147 9.47 2.84 12.58
C GLU A 147 9.84 4.31 12.74
N LEU A 148 8.96 5.04 13.44
CA LEU A 148 9.16 6.44 13.79
C LEU A 148 9.77 6.50 15.19
N VAL A 149 11.07 6.76 15.29
CA VAL A 149 11.81 6.74 16.56
C VAL A 149 12.30 8.14 16.88
N GLY A 150 11.81 8.68 18.00
CA GLY A 150 12.21 10.00 18.50
C GLY A 150 12.97 9.91 19.82
N THR A 151 13.35 11.08 20.33
CA THR A 151 13.91 11.30 21.67
C THR A 151 13.11 12.39 22.38
N ASP A 152 13.46 12.68 23.63
CA ASP A 152 12.91 13.82 24.37
C ASP A 152 13.21 15.18 23.71
N ALA A 153 14.17 15.25 22.78
CA ALA A 153 14.45 16.46 22.01
C ALA A 153 13.39 16.73 20.93
N ASN A 154 12.65 15.71 20.49
CA ASN A 154 11.60 15.86 19.49
C ASN A 154 10.30 16.33 20.17
N ALA A 155 9.83 17.52 19.83
CA ALA A 155 8.56 18.02 20.35
C ALA A 155 7.38 17.11 19.93
N PRO A 156 6.36 16.91 20.80
CA PRO A 156 5.19 16.09 20.47
C PRO A 156 4.50 16.48 19.16
N ASP A 157 4.38 17.79 18.89
CA ASP A 157 3.80 18.30 17.63
C ASP A 157 4.60 17.88 16.40
N LEU A 158 5.94 17.84 16.47
CA LEU A 158 6.77 17.37 15.36
C LEU A 158 6.52 15.89 15.08
N ILE A 159 6.42 15.06 16.12
CA ILE A 159 6.10 13.64 15.99
C ILE A 159 4.71 13.44 15.37
N ASP A 160 3.71 14.24 15.77
CA ASP A 160 2.36 14.12 15.21
C ASP A 160 2.29 14.61 13.76
N ARG A 161 3.00 15.69 13.41
CA ARG A 161 3.18 16.14 12.02
C ARG A 161 3.90 15.08 11.17
N ALA A 162 4.90 14.40 11.72
CA ALA A 162 5.59 13.31 11.03
C ALA A 162 4.65 12.13 10.78
N LYS A 163 3.88 11.70 11.79
CA LYS A 163 2.85 10.65 11.62
C LYS A 163 1.82 11.03 10.56
N ALA A 164 1.31 12.26 10.59
CA ALA A 164 0.31 12.73 9.62
C ALA A 164 0.88 12.75 8.20
N THR A 165 2.13 13.20 8.03
CA THR A 165 2.83 13.21 6.74
C THR A 165 3.01 11.81 6.19
N LEU A 166 3.53 10.89 7.02
CA LEU A 166 3.76 9.49 6.65
C LEU A 166 2.44 8.77 6.29
N LYS A 167 1.38 8.97 7.08
CA LYS A 167 0.04 8.44 6.75
C LYS A 167 -0.49 8.97 5.43
N GLY A 168 -0.28 10.27 5.14
CA GLY A 168 -0.71 10.91 3.90
C GLY A 168 0.00 10.41 2.63
N ILE A 169 1.06 9.62 2.77
CA ILE A 169 1.73 8.89 1.67
C ILE A 169 1.54 7.37 1.81
N GLY A 170 0.55 6.93 2.58
CA GLY A 170 0.14 5.53 2.75
C GLY A 170 0.98 4.70 3.73
N MET A 171 1.83 5.32 4.55
CA MET A 171 2.66 4.60 5.52
C MET A 171 1.94 4.43 6.86
N PHE A 172 2.33 3.40 7.61
CA PHE A 172 1.93 3.13 8.98
C PHE A 172 3.09 3.51 9.94
N PRO A 173 3.04 4.69 10.56
CA PRO A 173 4.08 5.11 11.50
C PRO A 173 3.94 4.38 12.84
N LEU A 174 4.78 3.36 13.05
CA LEU A 174 4.95 2.71 14.33
C LEU A 174 5.84 3.58 15.22
N HIS A 175 5.21 4.33 16.13
CA HIS A 175 5.94 5.22 17.03
C HIS A 175 6.66 4.45 18.13
N VAL A 176 7.99 4.37 18.02
CA VAL A 176 8.87 3.73 18.99
C VAL A 176 9.22 4.74 20.07
N LYS A 177 8.60 4.56 21.25
CA LYS A 177 8.68 5.53 22.37
C LYS A 177 10.05 5.59 23.05
N LYS A 178 10.87 4.56 22.88
CA LYS A 178 12.19 4.47 23.51
C LYS A 178 13.16 3.94 22.47
N GLU A 179 14.15 4.77 22.15
CA GLU A 179 15.22 4.36 21.26
C GLU A 179 15.98 3.15 21.80
N ILE A 180 16.42 2.32 20.87
CA ILE A 180 17.23 1.12 21.09
C ILE A 180 18.00 0.85 19.79
N ASP A 181 19.15 0.19 19.88
CA ASP A 181 19.88 -0.23 18.69
C ASP A 181 19.03 -1.20 17.87
N ALA A 182 19.01 -0.99 16.56
CA ALA A 182 18.24 -1.77 15.59
C ALA A 182 16.71 -1.77 15.81
N HIS A 183 16.18 -0.74 16.49
CA HIS A 183 14.75 -0.50 16.65
C HIS A 183 13.96 -1.73 17.13
N ILE A 184 12.78 -2.02 16.58
CA ILE A 184 11.97 -3.20 16.97
C ILE A 184 12.06 -4.29 15.91
N ALA A 185 11.73 -3.97 14.65
CA ALA A 185 11.59 -4.97 13.59
C ALA A 185 12.93 -5.61 13.22
N ASP A 186 13.99 -4.81 13.07
CA ASP A 186 15.31 -5.32 12.71
C ASP A 186 15.89 -6.22 13.80
N ARG A 187 15.53 -6.00 15.08
CA ARG A 187 15.88 -6.96 16.15
C ARG A 187 15.25 -8.34 15.96
N PHE A 188 14.04 -8.41 15.40
CA PHE A 188 13.41 -9.69 15.07
C PHE A 188 14.05 -10.31 13.83
N LEU A 189 14.34 -9.51 12.80
CA LEU A 189 15.04 -10.00 11.60
C LEU A 189 16.41 -10.54 11.95
N GLU A 190 17.19 -9.81 12.77
CA GLU A 190 18.51 -10.21 13.22
C GLU A 190 18.46 -11.48 14.08
N ALA A 191 17.45 -11.63 14.95
CA ALA A 191 17.29 -12.85 15.74
C ALA A 191 17.08 -14.09 14.85
N VAL A 192 16.25 -13.97 13.80
CA VAL A 192 16.01 -15.06 12.84
C VAL A 192 17.26 -15.31 12.00
N TRP A 193 17.92 -14.25 11.53
CA TRP A 193 19.13 -14.34 10.72
C TRP A 193 20.27 -15.05 11.44
N ARG A 194 20.55 -14.69 12.69
CA ARG A 194 21.59 -15.34 13.49
C ARG A 194 21.35 -16.83 13.66
N GLU A 195 20.11 -17.22 13.93
CA GLU A 195 19.76 -18.63 14.05
C GLU A 195 19.95 -19.37 12.72
N ALA A 196 19.53 -18.77 11.60
CA ALA A 196 19.72 -19.33 10.27
C ALA A 196 21.21 -19.59 9.95
N LEU A 197 22.10 -18.65 10.29
CA LEU A 197 23.55 -18.81 10.11
C LEU A 197 24.10 -20.04 10.84
N TRP A 198 23.64 -20.30 12.07
CA TRP A 198 24.04 -21.49 12.81
C TRP A 198 23.50 -22.77 12.18
N LEU A 199 22.25 -22.78 11.70
CA LEU A 199 21.65 -23.94 11.04
C LEU A 199 22.40 -24.33 9.76
N VAL A 200 22.80 -23.34 8.94
CA VAL A 200 23.61 -23.58 7.73
C VAL A 200 24.99 -24.09 8.10
N ARG A 201 25.69 -23.39 9.00
CA ARG A 201 27.05 -23.76 9.38
C ARG A 201 27.13 -25.15 10.01
N ASP A 202 26.16 -25.51 10.84
CA ASP A 202 26.12 -26.82 11.50
C ASP A 202 25.59 -27.93 10.57
N GLY A 203 25.26 -27.61 9.31
CA GLY A 203 24.78 -28.56 8.31
C GLY A 203 23.39 -29.12 8.62
N ILE A 204 22.58 -28.38 9.39
CA ILE A 204 21.22 -28.78 9.79
C ILE A 204 20.21 -28.50 8.67
N ALA A 205 20.41 -27.40 7.93
CA ALA A 205 19.56 -27.01 6.82
C ALA A 205 20.35 -26.18 5.80
N THR A 206 19.93 -26.22 4.55
CA THR A 206 20.37 -25.33 3.46
C THR A 206 19.63 -23.99 3.50
N THR A 207 20.11 -22.99 2.74
CA THR A 207 19.39 -21.70 2.59
C THR A 207 17.97 -21.89 2.09
N GLU A 208 17.77 -22.79 1.10
CA GLU A 208 16.45 -23.09 0.54
C GLU A 208 15.52 -23.72 1.59
N GLU A 209 15.99 -24.71 2.35
CA GLU A 209 15.16 -25.35 3.39
C GLU A 209 14.74 -24.36 4.49
N ILE A 210 15.62 -23.43 4.87
CA ILE A 210 15.31 -22.37 5.81
C ILE A 210 14.25 -21.42 5.23
N ASP A 211 14.42 -20.98 3.99
CA ASP A 211 13.46 -20.12 3.30
C ASP A 211 12.09 -20.81 3.15
N GLU A 212 12.05 -22.10 2.82
CA GLU A 212 10.81 -22.87 2.73
C GLU A 212 10.11 -23.02 4.08
N ALA A 213 10.86 -23.21 5.17
CA ALA A 213 10.27 -23.25 6.52
C ALA A 213 9.55 -21.93 6.87
N ILE A 214 10.06 -20.80 6.37
CA ILE A 214 9.43 -19.48 6.53
C ILE A 214 8.25 -19.35 5.56
N ARG A 215 8.48 -19.54 4.26
CA ARG A 215 7.53 -19.30 3.16
C ARG A 215 6.29 -20.20 3.24
N MET A 216 6.49 -21.47 3.57
CA MET A 216 5.42 -22.48 3.69
C MET A 216 4.87 -22.64 5.11
N GLY A 217 5.57 -22.09 6.11
CA GLY A 217 5.23 -22.27 7.53
C GLY A 217 4.69 -21.00 8.18
N PHE A 218 5.50 -20.38 9.02
CA PHE A 218 5.04 -19.29 9.89
C PHE A 218 5.02 -17.92 9.19
N GLY A 219 5.77 -17.72 8.10
CA GLY A 219 5.83 -16.45 7.38
C GLY A 219 4.47 -16.01 6.83
N ILE A 220 3.71 -16.92 6.21
CA ILE A 220 2.37 -16.61 5.70
C ILE A 220 1.36 -16.27 6.82
N ARG A 221 1.54 -16.85 8.01
CA ARG A 221 0.74 -16.48 9.19
C ARG A 221 1.09 -15.08 9.68
N TRP A 222 2.38 -14.76 9.75
CA TRP A 222 2.87 -13.47 10.18
C TRP A 222 2.55 -12.32 9.23
N ALA A 223 2.39 -12.61 7.94
CA ALA A 223 1.97 -11.62 6.94
C ALA A 223 0.60 -10.99 7.24
N GLN A 224 -0.29 -11.72 7.91
CA GLN A 224 -1.63 -11.23 8.27
C GLN A 224 -1.82 -11.01 9.79
N MET A 225 -1.06 -11.70 10.64
CA MET A 225 -1.25 -11.68 12.09
C MET A 225 0.08 -11.75 12.84
N GLY A 226 0.34 -10.77 13.71
CA GLY A 226 1.60 -10.69 14.44
C GLY A 226 1.82 -11.84 15.44
N LEU A 227 3.04 -11.90 16.01
CA LEU A 227 3.48 -12.98 16.91
C LEU A 227 2.51 -13.25 18.07
N PHE A 228 2.12 -12.20 18.81
CA PHE A 228 1.28 -12.36 19.99
C PHE A 228 -0.17 -12.72 19.65
N GLU A 229 -0.72 -12.23 18.54
CA GLU A 229 -2.06 -12.63 18.10
C GLU A 229 -2.06 -14.09 17.66
N THR A 230 -1.03 -14.49 16.90
CA THR A 230 -0.79 -15.86 16.47
C THR A 230 -0.74 -16.83 17.66
N TYR A 231 -0.03 -16.46 18.72
CA TYR A 231 0.07 -17.25 19.96
C TYR A 231 -1.19 -17.18 20.81
N ARG A 232 -1.93 -16.07 20.77
CA ARG A 232 -3.23 -15.96 21.44
C ARG A 232 -4.21 -16.98 20.86
N VAL A 233 -4.28 -17.10 19.54
CA VAL A 233 -5.09 -18.12 18.85
C VAL A 233 -4.63 -19.53 19.21
N ALA A 234 -3.31 -19.76 19.26
CA ALA A 234 -2.76 -21.05 19.67
C ALA A 234 -3.10 -21.43 21.13
N GLY A 235 -3.40 -20.46 21.98
CA GLY A 235 -3.88 -20.67 23.35
C GLY A 235 -5.37 -21.05 23.47
N GLY A 236 -6.11 -21.11 22.35
CA GLY A 236 -7.55 -21.43 22.33
C GLY A 236 -8.40 -20.38 23.03
N GLU A 237 -9.60 -20.77 23.49
CA GLU A 237 -10.54 -19.86 24.18
C GLU A 237 -9.93 -19.21 25.44
N ALA A 238 -9.01 -19.91 26.11
CA ALA A 238 -8.30 -19.42 27.29
C ALA A 238 -7.16 -18.43 26.94
N GLY A 239 -6.82 -18.29 25.66
CA GLY A 239 -5.96 -17.26 25.10
C GLY A 239 -4.50 -17.30 25.56
N MET A 240 -3.84 -16.15 25.49
CA MET A 240 -2.39 -16.02 25.70
C MET A 240 -1.90 -16.55 27.06
N ARG A 241 -2.68 -16.37 28.14
CA ARG A 241 -2.28 -16.86 29.47
C ARG A 241 -2.14 -18.38 29.48
N HIS A 242 -3.06 -19.08 28.81
CA HIS A 242 -3.00 -20.53 28.68
C HIS A 242 -1.82 -20.96 27.82
N PHE A 243 -1.61 -20.33 26.66
CA PHE A 243 -0.44 -20.56 25.82
C PHE A 243 0.88 -20.41 26.61
N MET A 244 1.02 -19.34 27.38
CA MET A 244 2.20 -19.11 28.22
C MET A 244 2.35 -20.16 29.32
N ALA A 245 1.27 -20.64 29.94
CA ALA A 245 1.35 -21.69 30.96
C ALA A 245 1.79 -23.03 30.35
N GLN A 246 1.32 -23.34 29.14
CA GLN A 246 1.64 -24.58 28.43
C GLN A 246 3.06 -24.58 27.85
N PHE A 247 3.45 -23.52 27.15
CA PHE A 247 4.70 -23.47 26.38
C PHE A 247 5.81 -22.65 27.05
N GLY A 248 5.47 -21.80 28.04
CA GLY A 248 6.45 -21.03 28.81
C GLY A 248 7.57 -21.86 29.46
N PRO A 249 7.30 -23.08 29.99
CA PRO A 249 8.36 -23.95 30.49
C PRO A 249 9.43 -24.31 29.44
N ALA A 250 9.07 -24.38 28.15
CA ALA A 250 9.99 -24.72 27.07
C ALA A 250 10.98 -23.58 26.73
N LEU A 251 10.72 -22.34 27.19
CA LEU A 251 11.65 -21.22 27.02
C LEU A 251 13.00 -21.42 27.75
N LYS A 252 13.08 -22.40 28.66
CA LYS A 252 14.33 -22.79 29.34
C LYS A 252 15.13 -23.84 28.56
N TRP A 253 14.58 -24.40 27.48
CA TRP A 253 15.26 -25.42 26.70
C TRP A 253 16.25 -24.76 25.74
N PRO A 254 17.42 -25.39 25.49
CA PRO A 254 18.48 -24.80 24.68
C PRO A 254 18.20 -24.98 23.18
N TRP A 255 17.09 -24.43 22.69
CA TRP A 255 16.64 -24.60 21.31
C TRP A 255 17.34 -23.71 20.29
N THR A 256 17.84 -22.54 20.70
CA THR A 256 18.33 -21.50 19.79
C THR A 256 19.65 -20.90 20.31
N ARG A 257 20.43 -20.30 19.41
CA ARG A 257 21.71 -19.62 19.68
C ARG A 257 21.64 -18.11 19.44
N LEU A 258 20.49 -17.48 19.72
CA LEU A 258 20.16 -16.09 19.35
C LEU A 258 21.20 -15.02 19.73
N MET A 259 21.97 -15.23 20.80
CA MET A 259 22.95 -14.25 21.29
C MET A 259 24.35 -14.43 20.70
N ASP A 260 24.62 -15.56 20.05
CA ASP A 260 25.91 -15.88 19.46
C ASP A 260 25.80 -15.81 17.93
N VAL A 261 26.93 -15.60 17.26
CA VAL A 261 27.06 -15.74 15.81
C VAL A 261 28.18 -16.72 15.51
N PRO A 262 28.09 -17.51 14.43
CA PRO A 262 29.23 -18.29 14.01
C PRO A 262 30.40 -17.38 13.60
N ASP A 263 31.62 -17.92 13.64
CA ASP A 263 32.76 -17.24 13.03
C ASP A 263 32.43 -16.98 11.54
N PHE A 264 32.40 -15.70 11.16
CA PHE A 264 32.02 -15.27 9.82
C PHE A 264 33.24 -15.34 8.88
N THR A 265 33.60 -16.57 8.53
CA THR A 265 34.76 -16.90 7.69
C THR A 265 34.42 -16.80 6.20
N ASP A 266 35.43 -16.61 5.35
CA ASP A 266 35.27 -16.64 3.89
C ASP A 266 34.61 -17.96 3.44
N ASP A 267 34.99 -19.10 4.03
CA ASP A 267 34.36 -20.41 3.74
C ASP A 267 32.85 -20.43 4.01
N LEU A 268 32.37 -19.78 5.09
CA LEU A 268 30.95 -19.71 5.40
C LEU A 268 30.22 -18.75 4.46
N VAL A 269 30.87 -17.65 4.09
CA VAL A 269 30.36 -16.69 3.10
C VAL A 269 30.19 -17.38 1.75
N ASP A 270 31.22 -18.08 1.27
CA ASP A 270 31.20 -18.81 0.00
C ASP A 270 30.13 -19.90 0.02
N LEU A 271 30.00 -20.66 1.11
CA LEU A 271 28.95 -21.68 1.26
C LEU A 271 27.54 -21.09 1.13
N ILE A 272 27.27 -19.96 1.79
CA ILE A 272 25.95 -19.30 1.73
C ILE A 272 25.71 -18.71 0.35
N ALA A 273 26.73 -18.07 -0.24
CA ALA A 273 26.65 -17.48 -1.58
C ALA A 273 26.35 -18.54 -2.64
N ASP A 274 27.09 -19.65 -2.63
CA ASP A 274 26.89 -20.77 -3.56
C ASP A 274 25.48 -21.39 -3.43
N GLN A 275 24.98 -21.56 -2.20
CA GLN A 275 23.62 -22.07 -1.98
C GLN A 275 22.54 -21.08 -2.47
N SER A 276 22.74 -19.78 -2.21
CA SER A 276 21.85 -18.72 -2.71
C SER A 276 21.82 -18.68 -4.24
N ASP A 277 22.98 -18.77 -4.89
CA ASP A 277 23.10 -18.79 -6.35
C ASP A 277 22.48 -20.06 -6.95
N ALA A 278 22.63 -21.22 -6.31
CA ALA A 278 21.98 -22.45 -6.73
C ALA A 278 20.44 -22.35 -6.66
N GLN A 279 19.92 -21.69 -5.62
CA GLN A 279 18.48 -21.54 -5.40
C GLN A 279 17.83 -20.56 -6.39
N SER A 280 18.44 -19.40 -6.61
CA SER A 280 17.79 -18.28 -7.33
C SER A 280 18.61 -17.67 -8.47
N GLY A 281 19.84 -18.13 -8.73
CA GLY A 281 20.75 -17.55 -9.73
C GLY A 281 20.27 -17.64 -11.18
N ALA A 282 19.20 -18.41 -11.46
CA ALA A 282 18.54 -18.42 -12.76
C ALA A 282 17.76 -17.12 -13.07
N TYR A 283 17.49 -16.29 -12.06
CA TYR A 283 16.82 -15.01 -12.20
C TYR A 283 17.80 -13.86 -11.98
N SER A 284 17.64 -12.78 -12.73
CA SER A 284 18.25 -11.50 -12.39
C SER A 284 17.60 -10.91 -11.12
N ILE A 285 18.33 -10.06 -10.41
CA ILE A 285 17.80 -9.32 -9.25
C ILE A 285 16.53 -8.54 -9.62
N ARG A 286 16.46 -7.99 -10.84
CA ARG A 286 15.28 -7.23 -11.31
C ARG A 286 14.07 -8.14 -11.51
N GLU A 287 14.27 -9.38 -11.97
CA GLU A 287 13.19 -10.36 -12.07
C GLU A 287 12.70 -10.78 -10.67
N LEU A 288 13.61 -11.05 -9.74
CA LEU A 288 13.26 -11.37 -8.35
C LEU A 288 12.47 -10.24 -7.67
N GLU A 289 12.90 -9.00 -7.85
CA GLU A 289 12.15 -7.82 -7.35
C GLU A 289 10.74 -7.74 -7.96
N ARG A 290 10.60 -7.97 -9.28
CA ARG A 290 9.28 -7.96 -9.93
C ARG A 290 8.37 -9.09 -9.43
N ILE A 291 8.92 -10.27 -9.19
CA ILE A 291 8.20 -11.41 -8.60
C ILE A 291 7.75 -11.04 -7.18
N ARG A 292 8.68 -10.56 -6.34
CA ARG A 292 8.41 -10.11 -4.97
C ARG A 292 7.30 -9.05 -4.94
N ASP A 293 7.44 -7.98 -5.73
CA ASP A 293 6.50 -6.86 -5.72
C ASP A 293 5.10 -7.27 -6.19
N THR A 294 5.02 -8.13 -7.21
CA THR A 294 3.74 -8.69 -7.68
C THR A 294 3.05 -9.50 -6.57
N ASN A 295 3.81 -10.33 -5.85
CA ASN A 295 3.27 -11.12 -4.74
C ASN A 295 2.87 -10.23 -3.55
N LEU A 296 3.67 -9.22 -3.21
CA LEU A 296 3.36 -8.27 -2.13
C LEU A 296 2.07 -7.50 -2.42
N VAL A 297 1.88 -7.02 -3.65
CA VAL A 297 0.63 -6.37 -4.07
C VAL A 297 -0.55 -7.32 -3.89
N GLY A 298 -0.46 -8.56 -4.39
CA GLY A 298 -1.53 -9.55 -4.24
C GLY A 298 -1.87 -9.85 -2.77
N MET A 299 -0.87 -9.99 -1.90
CA MET A 299 -1.06 -10.23 -0.46
C MET A 299 -1.71 -9.05 0.24
N ILE A 300 -1.24 -7.82 0.00
CA ILE A 300 -1.82 -6.62 0.62
C ILE A 300 -3.26 -6.41 0.15
N ARG A 301 -3.54 -6.65 -1.13
CA ARG A 301 -4.90 -6.53 -1.69
C ARG A 301 -5.85 -7.59 -1.15
N ALA A 302 -5.39 -8.80 -0.89
CA ALA A 302 -6.18 -9.80 -0.18
C ALA A 302 -6.55 -9.32 1.24
N LEU A 303 -5.61 -8.71 1.96
CA LEU A 303 -5.86 -8.13 3.29
C LEU A 303 -6.74 -6.88 3.25
N LEU A 304 -6.69 -6.11 2.15
CA LEU A 304 -7.49 -4.90 1.96
C LEU A 304 -8.98 -5.23 1.98
N ARG A 305 -9.38 -6.32 1.31
CA ARG A 305 -10.77 -6.81 1.29
C ARG A 305 -11.30 -7.09 2.69
N GLU A 306 -10.48 -7.69 3.54
CA GLU A 306 -10.82 -8.02 4.94
C GLU A 306 -10.63 -6.83 5.90
N ASN A 307 -10.15 -5.67 5.41
CA ASN A 307 -9.77 -4.52 6.23
C ASN A 307 -8.85 -4.91 7.40
N TRP A 308 -7.79 -5.67 7.10
CA TRP A 308 -6.91 -6.25 8.10
C TRP A 308 -5.44 -5.91 7.86
N GLY A 309 -4.63 -5.82 8.92
CA GLY A 309 -3.18 -5.60 8.83
C GLY A 309 -2.76 -4.49 7.86
N ALA A 310 -1.84 -4.79 6.94
CA ALA A 310 -1.39 -3.88 5.89
C ALA A 310 -2.52 -3.43 4.93
N GLY A 311 -3.53 -4.28 4.72
CA GLY A 311 -4.70 -3.95 3.91
C GLY A 311 -5.59 -2.87 4.54
N ALA A 312 -5.71 -2.86 5.87
CA ALA A 312 -6.41 -1.79 6.59
C ALA A 312 -5.71 -0.43 6.43
N VAL A 313 -4.37 -0.44 6.41
CA VAL A 313 -3.57 0.77 6.15
C VAL A 313 -3.82 1.29 4.74
N GLN A 314 -3.80 0.40 3.73
CA GLN A 314 -4.10 0.77 2.35
C GLN A 314 -5.54 1.29 2.19
N LYS A 315 -6.53 0.65 2.83
CA LYS A 315 -7.92 1.11 2.81
C LYS A 315 -8.07 2.51 3.40
N ALA A 316 -7.39 2.80 4.50
CA ALA A 316 -7.38 4.14 5.08
C ALA A 316 -6.71 5.17 4.17
N HIS A 317 -5.65 4.78 3.43
CA HIS A 317 -5.02 5.65 2.44
C HIS A 317 -5.95 5.95 1.26
N ASP A 318 -6.60 4.93 0.70
CA ASP A 318 -7.59 5.06 -0.38
C ASP A 318 -8.66 6.09 -0.03
N GLN A 319 -9.21 6.03 1.19
CA GLN A 319 -10.20 7.00 1.69
C GLN A 319 -9.71 8.45 1.64
N THR A 320 -8.43 8.70 1.90
CA THR A 320 -7.86 10.06 1.82
C THR A 320 -7.70 10.55 0.38
N LEU A 321 -7.65 9.62 -0.59
CA LEU A 321 -7.46 9.91 -2.01
C LEU A 321 -8.79 10.09 -2.76
N GLU A 322 -9.90 9.55 -2.26
CA GLU A 322 -11.21 9.56 -2.95
C GLU A 322 -11.61 10.94 -3.48
N ALA A 323 -11.54 11.97 -2.63
CA ALA A 323 -11.89 13.33 -3.03
C ALA A 323 -10.97 13.89 -4.13
N GLY A 324 -9.66 13.63 -4.04
CA GLY A 324 -8.69 14.01 -5.07
C GLY A 324 -8.85 13.23 -6.37
N ALA A 325 -9.41 12.03 -6.30
CA ALA A 325 -9.77 11.22 -7.46
C ALA A 325 -11.11 11.63 -8.10
N GLY A 326 -11.86 12.56 -7.50
CA GLY A 326 -13.17 13.02 -7.98
C GLY A 326 -14.33 12.11 -7.57
N LEU A 327 -14.13 11.20 -6.62
CA LEU A 327 -15.16 10.29 -6.13
C LEU A 327 -15.96 10.99 -5.01
N ILE A 328 -17.23 11.25 -5.28
CA ILE A 328 -18.16 11.84 -4.30
C ILE A 328 -18.62 10.81 -3.27
N THR A 329 -18.96 11.25 -2.06
CA THR A 329 -19.42 10.36 -0.98
C THR A 329 -20.92 10.09 -1.09
N HIS A 330 -21.71 11.14 -1.32
CA HIS A 330 -23.16 11.05 -1.50
C HIS A 330 -23.60 11.79 -2.75
N VAL A 331 -24.76 11.42 -3.33
CA VAL A 331 -25.32 12.09 -4.52
C VAL A 331 -25.64 13.58 -4.30
N ASP A 332 -25.74 14.02 -3.05
CA ASP A 332 -25.92 15.44 -2.72
C ASP A 332 -24.64 16.25 -2.91
N ASP A 333 -23.48 15.59 -2.95
CA ASP A 333 -22.18 16.22 -3.21
C ASP A 333 -21.92 16.36 -4.73
N ALA A 334 -22.80 15.84 -5.58
CA ALA A 334 -22.66 15.93 -7.03
C ALA A 334 -22.98 17.35 -7.52
N GLU A 335 -22.05 17.95 -8.27
CA GLU A 335 -22.27 19.26 -8.91
C GLU A 335 -23.38 19.19 -9.98
N ASP A 336 -23.47 18.07 -10.68
CA ASP A 336 -24.45 17.83 -11.74
C ASP A 336 -24.86 16.34 -11.77
N LEU A 337 -26.15 16.08 -11.53
CA LEU A 337 -26.78 14.75 -11.65
C LEU A 337 -27.24 14.45 -13.09
N GLY A 338 -27.14 15.41 -14.01
CA GLY A 338 -27.51 15.29 -15.42
C GLY A 338 -26.49 14.55 -16.28
N GLN A 339 -25.49 13.88 -15.67
CA GLN A 339 -24.42 13.15 -16.34
C GLN A 339 -24.10 11.84 -15.60
N PRO A 340 -23.59 10.80 -16.29
CA PRO A 340 -23.16 9.57 -15.63
C PRO A 340 -22.15 9.83 -14.51
N LEU A 341 -22.44 9.32 -13.31
CA LEU A 341 -21.66 9.58 -12.10
C LEU A 341 -20.37 8.77 -12.10
N LEU A 342 -19.25 9.37 -11.72
CA LEU A 342 -17.98 8.65 -11.53
C LEU A 342 -18.08 7.75 -10.29
N THR A 343 -18.02 6.45 -10.50
CA THR A 343 -18.20 5.42 -9.47
C THR A 343 -16.95 4.58 -9.24
N GLY A 344 -15.90 4.83 -9.99
CA GLY A 344 -14.58 4.27 -9.72
C GLY A 344 -13.52 4.98 -10.55
N ARG A 345 -12.33 5.14 -9.98
CA ARG A 345 -11.15 5.62 -10.69
C ARG A 345 -9.93 4.99 -10.05
N ARG A 346 -9.24 4.11 -10.76
CA ARG A 346 -8.15 3.28 -10.20
C ARG A 346 -7.18 2.83 -11.27
N ALA A 347 -5.96 2.49 -10.87
CA ALA A 347 -5.09 1.74 -11.76
C ALA A 347 -5.51 0.26 -11.83
N VAL A 348 -5.28 -0.39 -12.97
CA VAL A 348 -5.42 -1.84 -13.12
C VAL A 348 -4.31 -2.54 -12.32
N PRO A 349 -4.64 -3.39 -11.33
CA PRO A 349 -3.65 -4.13 -10.55
C PRO A 349 -2.87 -5.16 -11.35
N LEU A 350 -1.70 -5.54 -10.83
CA LEU A 350 -0.85 -6.55 -11.46
C LEU A 350 -1.50 -7.94 -11.48
N GLU A 351 -2.22 -8.31 -10.42
CA GLU A 351 -2.88 -9.62 -10.29
C GLU A 351 -4.22 -9.72 -11.04
N TRP A 352 -4.60 -8.67 -11.76
CA TRP A 352 -5.77 -8.66 -12.64
C TRP A 352 -5.45 -9.13 -14.06
N LEU A 353 -4.16 -9.26 -14.40
CA LEU A 353 -3.73 -9.65 -15.72
C LEU A 353 -3.76 -11.17 -15.92
N ASP A 354 -4.03 -11.58 -17.16
CA ASP A 354 -3.86 -12.94 -17.64
C ASP A 354 -2.41 -13.20 -18.12
N TYR A 355 -2.18 -14.40 -18.67
CA TYR A 355 -0.88 -14.79 -19.23
C TYR A 355 -0.49 -13.99 -20.50
N ASN A 356 -1.41 -13.26 -21.12
CA ASN A 356 -1.15 -12.36 -22.24
C ASN A 356 -0.78 -10.94 -21.79
N GLY A 357 -0.90 -10.64 -20.49
CA GLY A 357 -0.64 -9.31 -19.95
C GLY A 357 -1.82 -8.34 -20.09
N HIS A 358 -3.03 -8.85 -20.37
CA HIS A 358 -4.26 -8.07 -20.42
C HIS A 358 -5.14 -8.38 -19.23
N MET A 359 -5.95 -7.40 -18.82
CA MET A 359 -6.96 -7.62 -17.79
C MET A 359 -7.87 -8.79 -18.18
N THR A 360 -7.96 -9.80 -17.31
CA THR A 360 -8.77 -10.99 -17.60
C THR A 360 -10.27 -10.68 -17.55
N GLU A 361 -11.09 -11.39 -18.34
CA GLU A 361 -12.52 -11.09 -18.55
C GLU A 361 -13.30 -10.91 -17.24
N SER A 362 -13.09 -11.77 -16.25
CA SER A 362 -13.80 -11.74 -14.97
C SER A 362 -13.55 -10.47 -14.17
N ARG A 363 -12.37 -9.85 -14.32
CA ARG A 363 -12.01 -8.63 -13.58
C ARG A 363 -12.76 -7.41 -14.06
N TYR A 364 -13.25 -7.40 -15.31
CA TYR A 364 -14.12 -6.31 -15.76
C TYR A 364 -15.45 -6.33 -15.00
N LEU A 365 -16.03 -7.52 -14.80
CA LEU A 365 -17.25 -7.66 -14.00
C LEU A 365 -17.00 -7.33 -12.53
N GLU A 366 -15.84 -7.70 -11.97
CA GLU A 366 -15.45 -7.26 -10.62
C GLU A 366 -15.40 -5.72 -10.53
N ALA A 367 -14.77 -5.04 -11.49
CA ALA A 367 -14.74 -3.57 -11.50
C ALA A 367 -16.14 -2.94 -11.63
N PHE A 368 -17.06 -3.53 -12.39
CA PHE A 368 -18.44 -3.05 -12.48
C PHE A 368 -19.26 -3.36 -11.22
N ALA A 369 -18.97 -4.46 -10.53
CA ALA A 369 -19.55 -4.75 -9.23
C ALA A 369 -19.07 -3.72 -8.19
N ASP A 370 -17.78 -3.40 -8.15
CA ASP A 370 -17.23 -2.34 -7.30
C ASP A 370 -17.90 -0.98 -7.58
N ALA A 371 -18.12 -0.63 -8.86
CA ALA A 371 -18.84 0.59 -9.26
C ALA A 371 -20.32 0.57 -8.88
N THR A 372 -20.95 -0.61 -8.83
CA THR A 372 -22.32 -0.78 -8.33
C THR A 372 -22.37 -0.53 -6.84
N ASP A 373 -21.47 -1.14 -6.07
CA ASP A 373 -21.37 -0.96 -4.63
C ASP A 373 -21.09 0.52 -4.28
N ARG A 374 -20.21 1.18 -5.04
CA ARG A 374 -19.98 2.61 -4.87
C ARG A 374 -21.24 3.42 -5.16
N PHE A 375 -21.97 3.13 -6.23
CA PHE A 375 -23.23 3.82 -6.51
C PHE A 375 -24.26 3.59 -5.39
N MET A 376 -24.36 2.37 -4.86
CA MET A 376 -25.21 2.05 -3.72
C MET A 376 -24.85 2.90 -2.50
N MET A 377 -23.56 3.03 -2.16
CA MET A 377 -23.11 3.94 -1.10
C MET A 377 -23.52 5.39 -1.38
N MET A 378 -23.36 5.87 -2.61
CA MET A 378 -23.70 7.26 -2.96
C MET A 378 -25.17 7.62 -2.76
N ILE A 379 -26.10 6.65 -2.88
CA ILE A 379 -27.53 6.85 -2.62
C ILE A 379 -27.92 6.57 -1.15
N GLY A 380 -26.93 6.35 -0.27
CA GLY A 380 -27.11 6.08 1.15
C GLY A 380 -27.30 4.60 1.51
N CYS A 381 -27.19 3.66 0.55
CA CYS A 381 -27.19 2.23 0.83
C CYS A 381 -25.78 1.80 1.28
N ASP A 382 -25.32 2.40 2.37
CA ASP A 382 -24.00 2.20 2.96
C ASP A 382 -23.97 1.02 3.96
N ALA A 383 -22.83 0.85 4.64
CA ALA A 383 -22.66 -0.22 5.61
C ALA A 383 -23.67 -0.16 6.77
N ASP A 384 -24.06 1.03 7.20
CA ASP A 384 -25.03 1.21 8.29
C ASP A 384 -26.44 0.84 7.82
N TYR A 385 -26.82 1.23 6.60
CA TYR A 385 -28.09 0.81 6.00
C TYR A 385 -28.17 -0.72 5.83
N ILE A 386 -27.10 -1.34 5.34
CA ILE A 386 -27.00 -2.79 5.17
C ILE A 386 -27.09 -3.51 6.51
N ALA A 387 -26.40 -3.02 7.55
CA ALA A 387 -26.49 -3.57 8.90
C ALA A 387 -27.91 -3.47 9.48
N ASN A 388 -28.69 -2.46 9.07
CA ASN A 388 -30.09 -2.28 9.45
C ASN A 388 -31.09 -3.08 8.58
N GLY A 389 -30.60 -3.93 7.68
CA GLY A 389 -31.40 -4.99 7.06
C GLY A 389 -31.95 -4.69 5.66
N GLY A 390 -31.48 -3.64 4.97
CA GLY A 390 -31.84 -3.36 3.57
C GLY A 390 -30.62 -3.41 2.65
N SER A 391 -30.76 -3.95 1.43
CA SER A 391 -29.68 -3.95 0.42
C SER A 391 -30.22 -4.20 -0.99
N PHE A 392 -29.41 -3.95 -2.02
CA PHE A 392 -29.70 -4.32 -3.40
C PHE A 392 -28.89 -5.54 -3.81
N PHE A 393 -29.53 -6.52 -4.44
CA PHE A 393 -28.86 -7.68 -5.02
C PHE A 393 -28.96 -7.63 -6.54
N THR A 394 -27.86 -7.92 -7.20
CA THR A 394 -27.80 -8.09 -8.65
C THR A 394 -28.57 -9.35 -9.06
N ALA A 395 -29.63 -9.17 -9.83
CA ALA A 395 -30.47 -10.23 -10.39
C ALA A 395 -29.99 -10.67 -11.78
N GLU A 396 -29.44 -9.74 -12.56
CA GLU A 396 -28.92 -10.02 -13.90
C GLU A 396 -27.78 -9.07 -14.24
N THR A 397 -26.81 -9.57 -15.01
CA THR A 397 -25.68 -8.80 -15.52
C THR A 397 -25.44 -9.14 -16.98
N HIS A 398 -25.14 -8.13 -17.79
CA HIS A 398 -24.67 -8.29 -19.16
C HIS A 398 -23.40 -7.45 -19.37
N ILE A 399 -22.34 -8.06 -19.88
CA ILE A 399 -21.04 -7.40 -20.08
C ILE A 399 -20.63 -7.45 -21.55
N ARG A 400 -20.05 -6.35 -22.03
CA ARG A 400 -19.40 -6.27 -23.35
C ARG A 400 -17.94 -5.92 -23.14
N HIS A 401 -17.05 -6.81 -23.57
CA HIS A 401 -15.63 -6.51 -23.70
C HIS A 401 -15.39 -5.91 -25.09
N LEU A 402 -14.84 -4.69 -25.14
CA LEU A 402 -14.73 -3.92 -26.37
C LEU A 402 -13.26 -3.67 -26.75
N ASP A 403 -12.40 -3.49 -25.76
CA ASP A 403 -10.97 -3.26 -25.95
C ASP A 403 -10.18 -3.83 -24.76
N GLU A 404 -8.88 -4.05 -24.95
CA GLU A 404 -7.97 -4.57 -23.93
C GLU A 404 -7.29 -3.45 -23.12
N VAL A 405 -6.91 -3.76 -21.88
CA VAL A 405 -6.21 -2.85 -20.98
C VAL A 405 -5.13 -3.59 -20.18
N HIS A 406 -4.03 -2.90 -19.89
CA HIS A 406 -2.86 -3.43 -19.19
C HIS A 406 -2.76 -2.94 -17.75
N ALA A 407 -1.88 -3.54 -16.94
CA ALA A 407 -1.64 -3.09 -15.58
C ALA A 407 -1.08 -1.67 -15.53
N GLY A 408 -1.41 -0.95 -14.47
CA GLY A 408 -1.00 0.44 -14.26
C GLY A 408 -1.85 1.46 -15.02
N ALA A 409 -2.57 1.06 -16.07
CA ALA A 409 -3.53 1.92 -16.76
C ALA A 409 -4.60 2.42 -15.78
N VAL A 410 -4.90 3.72 -15.82
CA VAL A 410 -5.95 4.31 -14.98
C VAL A 410 -7.29 4.17 -15.69
N ILE A 411 -8.17 3.36 -15.11
CA ILE A 411 -9.54 3.16 -15.59
C ILE A 411 -10.53 4.03 -14.81
N GLU A 412 -11.48 4.62 -15.52
CA GLU A 412 -12.62 5.34 -14.97
C GLU A 412 -13.91 4.54 -15.19
N LEU A 413 -14.66 4.35 -14.12
CA LEU A 413 -15.96 3.69 -14.13
C LEU A 413 -17.02 4.76 -13.93
N ARG A 414 -17.97 4.84 -14.85
CA ARG A 414 -19.11 5.75 -14.75
C ARG A 414 -20.41 4.99 -14.78
N THR A 415 -21.35 5.40 -13.94
CA THR A 415 -22.66 4.76 -13.79
C THR A 415 -23.78 5.70 -14.24
N GLN A 416 -24.56 5.26 -15.22
CA GLN A 416 -25.84 5.83 -15.58
C GLN A 416 -26.97 4.97 -15.00
N VAL A 417 -28.00 5.63 -14.48
CA VAL A 417 -29.20 4.97 -13.93
C VAL A 417 -30.27 4.96 -15.01
N LEU A 418 -30.58 3.76 -15.51
CA LEU A 418 -31.62 3.57 -16.53
C LEU A 418 -33.02 3.42 -15.89
N LEU A 419 -33.08 2.92 -14.66
CA LEU A 419 -34.32 2.79 -13.88
C LEU A 419 -34.01 2.86 -12.38
N GLY A 420 -34.86 3.56 -11.62
CA GLY A 420 -34.81 3.62 -10.17
C GLY A 420 -36.22 3.75 -9.61
N GLU A 421 -37.03 2.70 -9.73
CA GLU A 421 -38.46 2.73 -9.42
C GLU A 421 -38.88 1.56 -8.53
N GLY A 422 -39.58 1.87 -7.45
CA GLY A 422 -40.02 0.89 -6.46
C GLY A 422 -38.82 0.15 -5.88
N LYS A 423 -38.75 -1.16 -6.13
CA LYS A 423 -37.67 -2.04 -5.66
C LYS A 423 -36.61 -2.35 -6.73
N LYS A 424 -36.73 -1.79 -7.94
CA LYS A 424 -35.85 -2.11 -9.07
C LYS A 424 -34.87 -0.99 -9.31
N MET A 425 -33.62 -1.35 -9.54
CA MET A 425 -32.55 -0.45 -9.94
C MET A 425 -31.85 -1.03 -11.17
N HIS A 426 -31.77 -0.26 -12.24
CA HIS A 426 -31.13 -0.67 -13.49
C HIS A 426 -29.96 0.28 -13.75
N LEU A 427 -28.75 -0.25 -13.71
CA LEU A 427 -27.52 0.50 -13.88
C LEU A 427 -26.85 0.12 -15.19
N PHE A 428 -26.24 1.11 -15.83
CA PHE A 428 -25.35 0.93 -16.96
C PHE A 428 -24.00 1.56 -16.63
N HIS A 429 -22.97 0.75 -16.70
CA HIS A 429 -21.60 1.11 -16.39
C HIS A 429 -20.77 1.20 -17.67
N THR A 430 -19.90 2.19 -17.74
CA THR A 430 -18.85 2.31 -18.76
C THR A 430 -17.49 2.28 -18.09
N MET A 431 -16.55 1.53 -18.65
CA MET A 431 -15.14 1.53 -18.27
C MET A 431 -14.32 2.22 -19.36
N MET A 432 -13.61 3.29 -18.98
CA MET A 432 -12.82 4.13 -19.89
C MET A 432 -11.35 4.14 -19.49
N GLU A 433 -10.44 4.20 -20.47
CA GLU A 433 -9.06 4.65 -20.30
C GLU A 433 -8.87 5.91 -21.15
N GLY A 434 -8.84 7.09 -20.51
CA GLY A 434 -8.95 8.36 -21.23
C GLY A 434 -10.24 8.38 -22.07
N ASP A 435 -10.09 8.54 -23.38
CA ASP A 435 -11.21 8.55 -24.33
C ASP A 435 -11.57 7.16 -24.90
N ARG A 436 -10.81 6.11 -24.55
CA ARG A 436 -11.05 4.74 -25.04
C ARG A 436 -12.08 4.03 -24.18
N LEU A 437 -13.15 3.53 -24.82
CA LEU A 437 -14.14 2.67 -24.17
C LEU A 437 -13.64 1.21 -24.15
N LEU A 438 -13.35 0.70 -22.97
CA LEU A 438 -12.80 -0.64 -22.76
C LEU A 438 -13.90 -1.70 -22.64
N ALA A 439 -14.94 -1.39 -21.85
CA ALA A 439 -16.03 -2.30 -21.60
C ALA A 439 -17.30 -1.58 -21.15
N THR A 440 -18.44 -2.27 -21.25
CA THR A 440 -19.71 -1.83 -20.65
C THR A 440 -20.33 -2.93 -19.82
N GLY A 441 -20.95 -2.59 -18.70
CA GLY A 441 -21.69 -3.53 -17.84
C GLY A 441 -23.10 -3.04 -17.57
N GLU A 442 -24.11 -3.86 -17.82
CA GLU A 442 -25.52 -3.56 -17.55
C GLU A 442 -26.01 -4.45 -16.41
N HIS A 443 -26.45 -3.86 -15.30
CA HIS A 443 -26.82 -4.56 -14.08
C HIS A 443 -28.28 -4.28 -13.72
N MET A 444 -29.08 -5.33 -13.58
CA MET A 444 -30.41 -5.25 -12.99
C MET A 444 -30.35 -5.68 -11.53
N LEU A 445 -30.73 -4.79 -10.63
CA LEU A 445 -30.74 -5.02 -9.19
C LEU A 445 -32.15 -4.95 -8.61
N LEU A 446 -32.36 -5.74 -7.56
CA LEU A 446 -33.57 -5.73 -6.75
C LEU A 446 -33.22 -5.38 -5.31
N HIS A 447 -33.93 -4.41 -4.73
CA HIS A 447 -33.88 -4.17 -3.30
C HIS A 447 -34.50 -5.35 -2.55
N VAL A 448 -33.85 -5.76 -1.46
CA VAL A 448 -34.14 -6.93 -0.64
C VAL A 448 -34.09 -6.53 0.83
N ASP A 449 -35.10 -6.96 1.57
CA ASP A 449 -35.06 -6.99 3.03
C ASP A 449 -34.23 -8.21 3.47
N LEU A 450 -33.12 -7.98 4.16
CA LEU A 450 -32.15 -8.99 4.57
C LEU A 450 -32.68 -9.91 5.68
N THR A 451 -33.70 -9.48 6.42
CA THR A 451 -34.37 -10.28 7.45
C THR A 451 -35.28 -11.31 6.80
N THR A 452 -36.12 -10.88 5.85
CA THR A 452 -37.09 -11.74 5.17
C THR A 452 -36.52 -12.44 3.94
N ARG A 453 -35.36 -11.97 3.43
CA ARG A 453 -34.73 -12.38 2.17
C ARG A 453 -35.67 -12.26 0.97
N ARG A 454 -36.57 -11.27 0.99
CA ARG A 454 -37.54 -11.01 -0.08
C ARG A 454 -37.39 -9.61 -0.64
N SER A 455 -37.72 -9.47 -1.91
CA SER A 455 -37.66 -8.18 -2.56
C SER A 455 -38.76 -7.25 -2.05
N ALA A 456 -38.35 -6.10 -1.52
CA ALA A 456 -39.18 -5.08 -0.89
C ALA A 456 -38.71 -3.68 -1.34
N PRO A 457 -39.56 -2.63 -1.27
CA PRO A 457 -39.10 -1.26 -1.51
C PRO A 457 -37.96 -0.85 -0.56
N PRO A 458 -37.00 -0.03 -1.01
CA PRO A 458 -35.98 0.56 -0.14
C PRO A 458 -36.60 1.57 0.84
N ALA A 459 -35.84 1.94 1.88
CA ALA A 459 -36.24 3.00 2.80
C ALA A 459 -36.38 4.34 2.06
N ALA A 460 -37.26 5.22 2.56
CA ALA A 460 -37.59 6.47 1.88
C ALA A 460 -36.37 7.33 1.48
N PRO A 461 -35.34 7.54 2.34
CA PRO A 461 -34.17 8.32 1.95
C PRO A 461 -33.42 7.74 0.73
N ILE A 462 -33.29 6.41 0.69
CA ILE A 462 -32.62 5.69 -0.41
C ILE A 462 -33.45 5.77 -1.69
N ALA A 463 -34.76 5.58 -1.57
CA ALA A 463 -35.70 5.68 -2.69
C ALA A 463 -35.70 7.10 -3.29
N GLU A 464 -35.67 8.13 -2.45
CA GLU A 464 -35.62 9.54 -2.84
C GLU A 464 -34.29 9.88 -3.53
N ALA A 465 -33.15 9.44 -2.97
CA ALA A 465 -31.84 9.63 -3.58
C ALA A 465 -31.75 8.96 -4.96
N LEU A 466 -32.10 7.67 -5.06
CA LEU A 466 -32.14 6.92 -6.32
C LEU A 466 -33.09 7.57 -7.34
N GLY A 467 -34.27 7.98 -6.89
CA GLY A 467 -35.28 8.61 -7.73
C GLY A 467 -34.82 9.94 -8.33
N ARG A 468 -34.09 10.76 -7.57
CA ARG A 468 -33.50 12.02 -8.08
C ARG A 468 -32.48 11.75 -9.18
N VAL A 469 -31.57 10.80 -8.99
CA VAL A 469 -30.57 10.44 -10.00
C VAL A 469 -31.26 9.87 -11.24
N ALA A 470 -32.21 8.95 -11.08
CA ALA A 470 -32.95 8.35 -12.20
C ALA A 470 -33.76 9.40 -12.99
N ALA A 471 -34.34 10.39 -12.32
CA ALA A 471 -35.06 11.48 -12.96
C ALA A 471 -34.12 12.37 -13.79
N ALA A 472 -32.94 12.70 -13.26
CA ALA A 472 -31.93 13.46 -13.99
C ALA A 472 -31.38 12.68 -15.20
N HIS A 473 -31.04 11.41 -15.01
CA HIS A 473 -30.51 10.54 -16.07
C HIS A 473 -31.54 10.17 -17.16
N ARG A 474 -32.84 10.39 -16.94
CA ARG A 474 -33.88 10.17 -17.97
C ARG A 474 -33.69 11.08 -19.19
N ALA A 475 -33.06 12.24 -19.01
CA ALA A 475 -32.77 13.17 -20.10
C ALA A 475 -31.54 12.78 -20.93
N LEU A 476 -30.71 11.85 -20.44
CA LEU A 476 -29.54 11.35 -21.15
C LEU A 476 -29.93 10.39 -22.29
N PRO A 477 -29.12 10.29 -23.36
CA PRO A 477 -29.31 9.26 -24.36
C PRO A 477 -29.19 7.87 -23.72
N VAL A 478 -29.94 6.91 -24.29
CA VAL A 478 -29.78 5.50 -23.93
C VAL A 478 -28.37 5.06 -24.37
N PRO A 479 -27.54 4.50 -23.47
CA PRO A 479 -26.18 4.07 -23.81
C PRO A 479 -26.16 3.01 -24.91
N ASP A 480 -25.13 3.04 -25.77
CA ASP A 480 -24.90 1.95 -26.72
C ASP A 480 -24.69 0.62 -26.00
N GLY A 481 -25.49 -0.38 -26.34
CA GLY A 481 -25.44 -1.71 -25.77
C GLY A 481 -26.42 -1.98 -24.64
N ALA A 482 -27.12 -0.98 -24.12
CA ALA A 482 -28.20 -1.21 -23.15
C ALA A 482 -29.31 -2.08 -23.76
N GLY A 483 -29.75 -3.10 -23.04
CA GLY A 483 -30.74 -4.07 -23.48
C GLY A 483 -30.26 -5.05 -24.55
N ARG A 484 -28.93 -5.13 -24.82
CA ARG A 484 -28.41 -6.18 -25.71
C ARG A 484 -28.52 -7.55 -25.07
N ALA A 485 -28.74 -8.55 -25.93
CA ALA A 485 -28.63 -9.95 -25.58
C ALA A 485 -27.52 -10.61 -26.42
N ILE A 486 -26.94 -11.69 -25.90
CA ILE A 486 -25.99 -12.53 -26.64
C ILE A 486 -26.76 -13.23 -27.77
N GLY A 487 -26.32 -12.99 -29.02
CA GLY A 487 -26.91 -13.58 -30.21
C GLY A 487 -25.93 -13.57 -31.37
N LEU A 488 -26.17 -14.44 -32.35
CA LEU A 488 -25.43 -14.44 -33.61
C LEU A 488 -25.78 -13.16 -34.38
N ARG A 489 -24.77 -12.39 -34.80
CA ARG A 489 -24.96 -11.24 -35.70
C ARG A 489 -25.30 -11.69 -37.11
#